data_AF-A0A3A1USM9-F1
#
_entry.id   AF-A0A3A1USM9-F1
#
_cell.length_a   1.000
_cell.length_b   1.000
_cell.length_c   1.000
_cell.angle_alpha   90.00
_cell.angle_beta   90.00
_cell.angle_gamma   90.00
#
_symmetry.space_group_name_H-M   'P 1'
#
loop_
_entity.id
_entity.type
_entity.pdbx_description
1 polymer ?
#
loop_
_entity_poly.entity_id
_entity_poly.type
_entity_poly.pdbx_seq_one_letter_code
_entity_poly.pdbx_strand_id
1 'polypeptide(L)'
;MIRNSSSSTHAPATDSNKSRLSYRIIRKKRYGLYGIAFAVLFFVLAQIAVSYYVNLNTVYKHRLNYNMFLEDQSMIEVVIEEIAKTIKRDKLTDYAILIGNSVAWGTNESSEHSLGRYLSDQAAASETEPLQAVFNLSAPSIMAGDAYTLLLMLEDHGIKTDNVFIGLSYSAFVEPKPGPRQVFWLGDFLREQDPEAFADVLPHLQQNQYEYVTGWDRFEENMIDTLFRSIPVVKYKEVIPAYLEQKKAGTDLLGDPRPWNQKQFAESWLTDPQYLSFFDPAPFDMSESNWGVYFMNKIIEHQEGKRLLVFVSGGNGELSKKEVTNPGYIENMAKIEDYFTSKKVPHLMMQDLIQPDHFTDHVHLTKEGNEELAGFIWQTWTGKGE
;
A
#
# COMPACT_ATOMS: atom_id res chain seq x y z
N MET A 1 -109.45 9.48 -12.91
CA MET A 1 -108.13 9.59 -12.23
C MET A 1 -107.11 8.82 -13.06
N ILE A 2 -106.26 9.51 -13.81
CA ILE A 2 -105.11 8.92 -14.52
C ILE A 2 -103.91 9.78 -14.13
N ARG A 3 -102.93 9.19 -13.44
CA ARG A 3 -101.70 9.85 -12.97
C ARG A 3 -100.61 9.69 -14.03
N ASN A 4 -100.08 10.83 -14.49
CA ASN A 4 -98.90 10.91 -15.35
C ASN A 4 -97.64 10.47 -14.62
N SER A 5 -96.86 9.60 -15.25
CA SER A 5 -95.49 9.25 -14.88
C SER A 5 -94.51 10.29 -15.44
N SER A 6 -93.76 10.97 -14.57
CA SER A 6 -92.63 11.81 -14.95
C SER A 6 -91.38 10.97 -15.21
N SER A 7 -90.83 11.08 -16.41
CA SER A 7 -89.58 10.48 -16.85
C SER A 7 -88.37 11.26 -16.32
N SER A 8 -87.37 10.52 -15.85
CA SER A 8 -86.05 11.01 -15.44
C SER A 8 -85.17 11.30 -16.65
N THR A 9 -84.63 12.51 -16.76
CA THR A 9 -83.50 12.82 -17.65
C THR A 9 -82.23 12.99 -16.84
N HIS A 10 -81.43 11.93 -16.73
CA HIS A 10 -80.03 12.04 -16.33
C HIS A 10 -79.21 12.43 -17.57
N ALA A 11 -78.59 13.61 -17.52
CA ALA A 11 -77.63 14.06 -18.52
C ALA A 11 -76.35 13.19 -18.44
N PRO A 12 -75.76 12.77 -19.57
CA PRO A 12 -74.50 12.02 -19.56
C PRO A 12 -73.36 12.94 -19.10
N ALA A 13 -72.67 12.53 -18.04
CA ALA A 13 -71.45 13.17 -17.58
C ALA A 13 -70.41 13.14 -18.71
N THR A 14 -69.94 14.32 -19.10
CA THR A 14 -69.07 14.54 -20.25
C THR A 14 -67.72 13.82 -20.14
N ASP A 15 -67.28 13.25 -21.26
CA ASP A 15 -66.02 12.53 -21.51
C ASP A 15 -64.73 13.37 -21.28
N SER A 16 -64.88 14.64 -20.87
CA SER A 16 -63.79 15.60 -20.67
C SER A 16 -62.95 15.33 -19.41
N ASN A 17 -63.49 14.62 -18.42
CA ASN A 17 -62.78 14.28 -17.20
C ASN A 17 -61.84 13.08 -17.37
N LYS A 18 -62.16 12.13 -18.26
CA LYS A 18 -61.28 10.97 -18.56
C LYS A 18 -60.03 11.40 -19.33
N SER A 19 -60.16 12.33 -20.27
CA SER A 19 -59.00 12.86 -21.04
C SER A 19 -58.04 13.67 -20.16
N ARG A 20 -58.55 14.47 -19.21
CA ARG A 20 -57.74 15.22 -18.23
C ARG A 20 -57.03 14.32 -17.22
N LEU A 21 -57.67 13.24 -16.76
CA LEU A 21 -57.04 12.24 -15.88
C LEU A 21 -55.91 11.50 -16.61
N SER A 22 -56.15 11.07 -17.85
CA SER A 22 -55.17 10.43 -18.72
C SER A 22 -53.95 11.33 -18.98
N TYR A 23 -54.16 12.62 -19.29
CA TYR A 23 -53.09 13.58 -19.50
C TYR A 23 -52.24 13.82 -18.24
N ARG A 24 -52.86 13.90 -17.05
CA ARG A 24 -52.14 14.03 -15.77
C ARG A 24 -51.29 12.79 -15.44
N ILE A 25 -51.79 11.59 -15.75
CA ILE A 25 -51.05 10.33 -15.55
C ILE A 25 -49.87 10.24 -16.52
N ILE A 26 -50.05 10.58 -17.80
CA ILE A 26 -48.98 10.61 -18.80
C ILE A 26 -47.91 11.65 -18.43
N ARG A 27 -48.32 12.83 -17.96
CA ARG A 27 -47.41 13.90 -17.54
C ARG A 27 -46.62 13.52 -16.28
N LYS A 28 -47.25 12.87 -15.27
CA LYS A 28 -46.55 12.30 -14.10
C LYS A 28 -45.54 11.21 -14.50
N LYS A 29 -45.89 10.31 -15.42
CA LYS A 29 -44.96 9.29 -15.95
C LYS A 29 -43.78 9.92 -16.70
N ARG A 30 -44.00 11.01 -17.45
CA ARG A 30 -42.92 11.79 -18.10
C ARG A 30 -42.02 12.48 -17.08
N TYR A 31 -42.55 13.11 -16.04
CA TYR A 31 -41.73 13.68 -14.97
C TYR A 31 -40.93 12.62 -14.20
N GLY A 32 -41.50 11.43 -13.99
CA GLY A 32 -40.76 10.29 -13.43
C GLY A 32 -39.60 9.83 -14.33
N LEU A 33 -39.84 9.73 -15.65
CA LEU A 33 -38.80 9.41 -16.63
C LEU A 33 -37.71 10.49 -16.69
N TYR A 34 -38.06 11.78 -16.66
CA TYR A 34 -37.08 12.86 -16.59
C TYR A 34 -36.29 12.85 -15.28
N GLY A 35 -36.93 12.51 -14.16
CA GLY A 35 -36.25 12.34 -12.87
C GLY A 35 -35.24 11.20 -12.88
N ILE A 36 -35.60 10.04 -13.45
CA ILE A 36 -34.69 8.90 -13.62
C ILE A 36 -33.55 9.26 -14.57
N ALA A 37 -33.86 9.87 -15.73
CA ALA A 37 -32.85 10.29 -16.69
C ALA A 37 -31.88 11.31 -16.10
N PHE A 38 -32.38 12.27 -15.31
CA PHE A 38 -31.56 13.22 -14.59
C PHE A 38 -30.68 12.53 -13.54
N ALA A 39 -31.22 11.60 -12.76
CA ALA A 39 -30.45 10.86 -11.76
C ALA A 39 -29.33 10.02 -12.40
N VAL A 40 -29.62 9.33 -13.52
CA VAL A 40 -28.61 8.57 -14.28
C VAL A 40 -27.55 9.50 -14.87
N LEU A 41 -27.96 10.60 -15.51
CA LEU A 41 -27.02 11.57 -16.06
C LEU A 41 -26.13 12.17 -14.97
N PHE A 42 -26.73 12.56 -13.84
CA PHE A 42 -25.99 13.09 -12.69
C PHE A 42 -25.00 12.05 -12.14
N PHE A 43 -25.40 10.80 -12.00
CA PHE A 43 -24.52 9.72 -11.55
C PHE A 43 -23.35 9.53 -12.51
N VAL A 44 -23.59 9.46 -13.83
CA VAL A 44 -22.52 9.34 -14.84
C VAL A 44 -21.57 10.54 -14.79
N LEU A 45 -22.10 11.76 -14.72
CA LEU A 45 -21.27 12.96 -14.60
C LEU A 45 -20.46 12.97 -13.30
N ALA A 46 -21.02 12.49 -12.19
CA ALA A 46 -20.32 12.34 -10.93
C ALA A 46 -19.17 11.33 -11.04
N GLN A 47 -19.39 10.16 -11.67
CA GLN A 47 -18.31 9.18 -11.90
C GLN A 47 -17.14 9.78 -12.69
N ILE A 48 -17.43 10.53 -13.75
CA ILE A 48 -16.42 11.21 -14.57
C ILE A 48 -15.69 12.28 -13.75
N ALA A 49 -16.44 13.11 -13.00
CA ALA A 49 -15.86 14.18 -12.20
C ALA A 49 -14.91 13.66 -11.12
N VAL A 50 -15.32 12.62 -10.38
CA VAL A 50 -14.47 12.01 -9.34
C VAL A 50 -13.24 11.36 -9.97
N SER A 51 -13.39 10.63 -11.09
CA SER A 51 -12.27 10.00 -11.79
C SER A 51 -11.24 11.00 -12.33
N TYR A 52 -11.67 12.23 -12.65
CA TYR A 52 -10.76 13.29 -13.08
C TYR A 52 -10.09 14.01 -11.90
N TYR A 53 -10.79 14.09 -10.76
CA TYR A 53 -10.28 14.75 -9.57
C TYR A 53 -9.19 13.92 -8.88
N VAL A 54 -9.42 12.61 -8.73
CA VAL A 54 -8.46 11.67 -8.16
C VAL A 54 -7.34 11.44 -9.17
N ASN A 55 -6.11 11.62 -8.71
CA ASN A 55 -4.89 11.39 -9.47
C ASN A 55 -3.79 10.88 -8.53
N LEU A 56 -2.62 10.54 -9.06
CA LEU A 56 -1.51 10.04 -8.24
C LEU A 56 -1.22 10.93 -7.02
N ASN A 57 -1.19 12.27 -7.17
CA ASN A 57 -0.89 13.19 -6.06
C ASN A 57 -1.96 13.23 -4.95
N THR A 58 -3.15 12.65 -5.19
CA THR A 58 -4.20 12.55 -4.16
C THR A 58 -4.02 11.35 -3.23
N VAL A 59 -3.28 10.33 -3.66
CA VAL A 59 -3.09 9.06 -2.93
C VAL A 59 -1.62 8.73 -2.65
N TYR A 60 -0.71 9.46 -3.30
CA TYR A 60 0.73 9.22 -3.29
C TYR A 60 1.46 10.57 -3.29
N LYS A 61 2.48 10.68 -2.44
CA LYS A 61 3.39 11.83 -2.43
C LYS A 61 4.77 11.35 -2.04
N HIS A 62 5.62 11.03 -3.02
CA HIS A 62 6.93 10.37 -2.85
C HIS A 62 6.90 8.99 -2.15
N ARG A 63 5.76 8.61 -1.57
CA ARG A 63 5.43 7.34 -0.93
C ARG A 63 3.90 7.19 -0.82
N LEU A 64 3.46 5.98 -0.50
CA LEU A 64 2.08 5.65 -0.15
C LEU A 64 1.56 6.52 1.01
N ASN A 65 0.30 6.99 0.94
CA ASN A 65 -0.37 7.54 2.11
C ASN A 65 -0.76 6.42 3.09
N TYR A 66 0.01 6.29 4.18
CA TYR A 66 -0.18 5.21 5.14
C TYR A 66 -1.51 5.27 5.90
N ASN A 67 -2.03 6.46 6.22
CA ASN A 67 -3.31 6.56 6.93
C ASN A 67 -4.46 6.03 6.08
N MET A 68 -4.48 6.39 4.78
CA MET A 68 -5.46 5.85 3.84
C MET A 68 -5.34 4.33 3.71
N PHE A 69 -4.12 3.81 3.63
CA PHE A 69 -3.86 2.37 3.54
C PHE A 69 -4.23 1.61 4.82
N LEU A 70 -4.00 2.21 5.99
CA LEU A 70 -4.35 1.63 7.29
C LEU A 70 -5.87 1.54 7.47
N GLU A 71 -6.60 2.54 7.01
CA GLU A 71 -8.07 2.56 7.04
C GLU A 71 -8.69 1.57 6.04
N ASP A 72 -8.11 1.47 4.84
CA ASP A 72 -8.56 0.58 3.77
C ASP A 72 -7.37 0.08 2.94
N GLN A 73 -7.01 -1.20 3.11
CA GLN A 73 -5.88 -1.80 2.40
C GLN A 73 -6.10 -1.85 0.87
N SER A 74 -7.36 -1.85 0.40
CA SER A 74 -7.67 -1.81 -1.04
C SER A 74 -7.22 -0.51 -1.72
N MET A 75 -6.88 0.51 -0.93
CA MET A 75 -6.24 1.73 -1.41
C MET A 75 -4.94 1.47 -2.17
N ILE A 76 -4.28 0.35 -1.93
CA ILE A 76 -3.09 -0.02 -2.68
C ILE A 76 -3.38 -0.22 -4.18
N GLU A 77 -4.54 -0.77 -4.55
CA GLU A 77 -4.95 -0.92 -5.94
C GLU A 77 -5.22 0.44 -6.60
N VAL A 78 -5.83 1.37 -5.86
CA VAL A 78 -6.02 2.75 -6.34
C VAL A 78 -4.67 3.37 -6.68
N VAL A 79 -3.68 3.21 -5.80
CA VAL A 79 -2.33 3.76 -5.98
C VAL A 79 -1.64 3.10 -7.19
N ILE A 80 -1.69 1.77 -7.30
CA ILE A 80 -1.13 1.02 -8.44
C ILE A 80 -1.77 1.48 -9.76
N GLU A 81 -3.09 1.63 -9.82
CA GLU A 81 -3.78 2.13 -11.01
C GLU A 81 -3.36 3.56 -11.38
N GLU A 82 -3.22 4.45 -10.40
CA GLU A 82 -2.77 5.83 -10.64
C GLU A 82 -1.30 5.89 -11.08
N ILE A 83 -0.45 4.98 -10.59
CA ILE A 83 0.92 4.78 -11.09
C ILE A 83 0.88 4.31 -12.54
N ALA A 84 0.08 3.29 -12.87
CA ALA A 84 -0.07 2.78 -14.23
C ALA A 84 -0.55 3.87 -15.21
N LYS A 85 -1.55 4.66 -14.80
CA LYS A 85 -2.04 5.82 -15.57
C LYS A 85 -0.94 6.86 -15.77
N THR A 86 -0.17 7.15 -14.74
CA THR A 86 0.95 8.11 -14.79
C THR A 86 2.05 7.63 -15.74
N ILE A 87 2.50 6.38 -15.61
CA ILE A 87 3.48 5.76 -16.51
C ILE A 87 3.02 5.84 -17.97
N LYS A 88 1.75 5.51 -18.24
CA LYS A 88 1.20 5.55 -19.60
C LYS A 88 1.06 6.97 -20.14
N ARG A 89 0.56 7.92 -19.32
CA ARG A 89 0.37 9.33 -19.70
C ARG A 89 1.70 9.99 -20.03
N ASP A 90 2.70 9.78 -19.17
CA ASP A 90 3.99 10.45 -19.23
C ASP A 90 5.03 9.65 -20.04
N LYS A 91 4.63 8.46 -20.53
CA LYS A 91 5.44 7.54 -21.33
C LYS A 91 6.74 7.16 -20.63
N LEU A 92 6.65 6.86 -19.34
CA LEU A 92 7.79 6.41 -18.55
C LEU A 92 8.19 5.01 -19.01
N THR A 93 9.47 4.84 -19.36
CA THR A 93 10.03 3.58 -19.84
C THR A 93 11.10 3.02 -18.91
N ASP A 94 11.72 3.89 -18.11
CA ASP A 94 12.76 3.53 -17.15
C ASP A 94 12.46 4.17 -15.79
N TYR A 95 12.01 3.36 -14.85
CA TYR A 95 11.62 3.74 -13.49
C TYR A 95 11.91 2.59 -12.56
N ALA A 96 11.98 2.87 -11.26
CA ALA A 96 12.11 1.85 -10.23
C ALA A 96 10.92 1.81 -9.28
N ILE A 97 10.69 0.63 -8.72
CA ILE A 97 9.73 0.39 -7.64
C ILE A 97 10.52 0.17 -6.35
N LEU A 98 10.22 0.93 -5.31
CA LEU A 98 10.72 0.70 -3.96
C LEU A 98 9.60 0.08 -3.12
N ILE A 99 9.87 -1.08 -2.54
CA ILE A 99 8.95 -1.77 -1.63
C ILE A 99 9.70 -2.12 -0.35
N GLY A 100 9.10 -1.88 0.81
CA GLY A 100 9.70 -2.21 2.09
C GLY A 100 8.84 -1.79 3.26
N ASN A 101 9.42 -1.94 4.45
CA ASN A 101 8.76 -1.68 5.73
C ASN A 101 8.74 -0.17 6.10
N SER A 102 8.56 0.11 7.40
CA SER A 102 8.52 1.46 7.96
C SER A 102 9.80 2.29 7.74
N VAL A 103 10.97 1.66 7.63
CA VAL A 103 12.23 2.36 7.33
C VAL A 103 12.22 2.84 5.88
N ALA A 104 11.86 1.97 4.93
CA ALA A 104 11.76 2.32 3.52
C ALA A 104 10.63 3.32 3.22
N TRP A 105 9.57 3.30 4.03
CA TRP A 105 8.51 4.30 3.98
C TRP A 105 8.97 5.67 4.51
N GLY A 106 9.89 5.71 5.48
CA GLY A 106 10.36 6.94 6.14
C GLY A 106 9.52 7.35 7.35
N THR A 107 9.20 6.39 8.22
CA THR A 107 8.45 6.65 9.47
C THR A 107 9.12 7.74 10.31
N ASN A 108 8.31 8.52 11.04
CA ASN A 108 8.68 9.71 11.80
C ASN A 108 9.09 10.94 10.97
N GLU A 109 9.14 10.84 9.64
CA GLU A 109 9.36 11.98 8.75
C GLU A 109 8.16 12.26 7.85
N SER A 110 8.15 13.45 7.23
CA SER A 110 7.16 13.80 6.20
C SER A 110 7.49 13.14 4.86
N SER A 111 6.53 13.07 3.93
CA SER A 111 6.78 12.57 2.56
C SER A 111 7.89 13.32 1.83
N GLU A 112 8.05 14.62 2.10
CA GLU A 112 9.09 15.47 1.52
C GLU A 112 10.49 15.15 2.05
N HIS A 113 10.61 14.35 3.10
CA HIS A 113 11.87 13.89 3.69
C HIS A 113 11.95 12.36 3.73
N SER A 114 11.15 11.68 2.91
CA SER A 114 11.12 10.21 2.85
C SER A 114 12.24 9.65 1.96
N LEU A 115 12.59 8.38 2.16
CA LEU A 115 13.52 7.67 1.28
C LEU A 115 13.13 7.77 -0.21
N GLY A 116 11.84 7.62 -0.52
CA GLY A 116 11.34 7.72 -1.90
C GLY A 116 11.56 9.10 -2.53
N ARG A 117 11.49 10.18 -1.73
CA ARG A 117 11.84 11.53 -2.19
C ARG A 117 13.32 11.60 -2.55
N TYR A 118 14.18 11.21 -1.62
CA TYR A 118 15.62 11.33 -1.82
C TYR A 118 16.16 10.44 -2.93
N LEU A 119 15.63 9.22 -3.08
CA LEU A 119 15.96 8.37 -4.24
C LEU A 119 15.52 8.99 -5.56
N SER A 120 14.36 9.66 -5.59
CA SER A 120 13.91 10.39 -6.78
C SER A 120 14.85 11.56 -7.11
N ASP A 121 15.32 12.29 -6.09
CA ASP A 121 16.27 13.39 -6.27
C ASP A 121 17.63 12.88 -6.78
N GLN A 122 18.14 11.76 -6.24
CA GLN A 122 19.37 11.10 -6.70
C GLN A 122 19.26 10.61 -8.15
N ALA A 123 18.13 9.98 -8.50
CA ALA A 123 17.85 9.53 -9.86
C ALA A 123 17.83 10.69 -10.85
N ALA A 124 17.17 11.81 -10.50
CA ALA A 124 17.08 13.00 -11.34
C ALA A 124 18.43 13.72 -11.51
N ALA A 125 19.32 13.63 -10.53
CA ALA A 125 20.66 14.22 -10.58
C ALA A 125 21.70 13.36 -11.32
N SER A 126 21.39 12.10 -11.63
CA SER A 126 22.33 11.16 -12.26
C SER A 126 22.50 11.43 -13.76
N GLU A 127 23.74 11.70 -14.18
CA GLU A 127 24.07 11.88 -15.61
C GLU A 127 24.27 10.54 -16.35
N THR A 128 24.55 9.46 -15.62
CA THR A 128 25.01 8.18 -16.21
C THR A 128 23.93 7.10 -16.28
N GLU A 129 23.03 7.05 -15.29
CA GLU A 129 21.89 6.12 -15.23
C GLU A 129 20.67 6.85 -14.65
N PRO A 130 20.04 7.78 -15.38
CA PRO A 130 18.88 8.49 -14.87
C PRO A 130 17.63 7.61 -14.94
N LEU A 131 17.08 7.24 -13.78
CA LEU A 131 15.70 6.76 -13.72
C LEU A 131 14.76 7.96 -13.90
N GLN A 132 13.68 7.78 -14.66
CA GLN A 132 12.69 8.84 -14.87
C GLN A 132 11.77 9.04 -13.65
N ALA A 133 11.62 8.00 -12.82
CA ALA A 133 10.82 8.04 -11.60
C ALA A 133 11.25 6.93 -10.63
N VAL A 134 10.98 7.15 -9.34
CA VAL A 134 11.00 6.12 -8.31
C VAL A 134 9.63 6.11 -7.63
N PHE A 135 8.93 4.98 -7.67
CA PHE A 135 7.64 4.79 -7.04
C PHE A 135 7.82 4.00 -5.73
N ASN A 136 7.60 4.65 -4.59
CA ASN A 136 7.74 4.05 -3.27
C ASN A 136 6.40 3.51 -2.75
N LEU A 137 6.23 2.19 -2.87
CA LEU A 137 5.08 1.42 -2.37
C LEU A 137 5.35 0.80 -1.00
N SER A 138 6.42 1.21 -0.32
CA SER A 138 6.67 0.80 1.06
C SER A 138 5.53 1.24 1.98
N ALA A 139 5.37 0.52 3.08
CA ALA A 139 4.49 0.91 4.18
C ALA A 139 4.98 0.26 5.48
N PRO A 140 4.72 0.87 6.65
CA PRO A 140 4.94 0.23 7.93
C PRO A 140 4.41 -1.20 7.98
N SER A 141 5.20 -2.11 8.55
CA SER A 141 4.88 -3.53 8.71
C SER A 141 4.68 -4.35 7.43
N ILE A 142 5.03 -3.83 6.25
CA ILE A 142 5.17 -4.67 5.05
C ILE A 142 6.25 -5.73 5.31
N MET A 143 5.87 -6.98 5.10
CA MET A 143 6.75 -8.15 5.16
C MET A 143 7.16 -8.59 3.75
N ALA A 144 8.10 -9.54 3.64
CA ALA A 144 8.51 -10.09 2.34
C ALA A 144 7.34 -10.65 1.52
N GLY A 145 6.35 -11.26 2.18
CA GLY A 145 5.14 -11.75 1.51
C GLY A 145 4.23 -10.65 0.96
N ASP A 146 4.11 -9.51 1.65
CA ASP A 146 3.42 -8.34 1.12
C ASP A 146 4.18 -7.75 -0.08
N ALA A 147 5.52 -7.71 0.01
CA ALA A 147 6.35 -7.23 -1.09
C ALA A 147 6.23 -8.09 -2.35
N TYR A 148 6.23 -9.42 -2.20
CA TYR A 148 5.97 -10.35 -3.30
C TYR A 148 4.59 -10.11 -3.92
N THR A 149 3.56 -9.97 -3.08
CA THR A 149 2.19 -9.72 -3.53
C THR A 149 2.09 -8.42 -4.34
N LEU A 150 2.75 -7.35 -3.89
CA LEU A 150 2.80 -6.09 -4.63
C LEU A 150 3.44 -6.23 -6.00
N LEU A 151 4.51 -7.02 -6.14
CA LEU A 151 5.15 -7.26 -7.43
C LEU A 151 4.19 -7.93 -8.42
N LEU A 152 3.42 -8.94 -7.96
CA LEU A 152 2.40 -9.58 -8.78
C LEU A 152 1.29 -8.59 -9.19
N MET A 153 0.78 -7.80 -8.24
CA MET A 153 -0.24 -6.79 -8.50
C MET A 153 0.23 -5.73 -9.52
N LEU A 154 1.51 -5.33 -9.48
CA LEU A 154 2.09 -4.40 -10.45
C LEU A 154 2.10 -4.98 -11.86
N GLU A 155 2.51 -6.24 -12.02
CA GLU A 155 2.52 -6.91 -13.31
C GLU A 155 1.12 -7.08 -13.90
N ASP A 156 0.13 -7.43 -13.06
CA ASP A 156 -1.29 -7.50 -13.44
C ASP A 156 -1.83 -6.16 -13.99
N HIS A 157 -1.28 -5.04 -13.52
CA HIS A 157 -1.62 -3.70 -13.98
C HIS A 157 -0.73 -3.20 -15.14
N GLY A 158 0.11 -4.08 -15.70
CA GLY A 158 1.02 -3.75 -16.79
C GLY A 158 2.15 -2.80 -16.40
N ILE A 159 2.46 -2.70 -15.10
CA ILE A 159 3.61 -1.95 -14.60
C ILE A 159 4.81 -2.89 -14.61
N LYS A 160 5.91 -2.44 -15.20
CA LYS A 160 7.14 -3.21 -15.26
C LYS A 160 7.81 -3.22 -13.90
N THR A 161 8.37 -4.36 -13.55
CA THR A 161 9.19 -4.56 -12.35
C THR A 161 10.67 -4.74 -12.73
N ASP A 162 11.14 -4.10 -13.82
CA ASP A 162 12.50 -4.28 -14.34
C ASP A 162 13.59 -3.75 -13.38
N ASN A 163 13.23 -2.77 -12.54
CA ASN A 163 14.10 -2.17 -11.53
C ASN A 163 13.38 -2.15 -10.18
N VAL A 164 13.85 -2.94 -9.20
CA VAL A 164 13.21 -3.08 -7.89
C VAL A 164 14.23 -2.89 -6.76
N PHE A 165 13.85 -2.05 -5.81
CA PHE A 165 14.49 -1.93 -4.49
C PHE A 165 13.61 -2.62 -3.44
N ILE A 166 14.17 -3.55 -2.68
CA ILE A 166 13.48 -4.18 -1.54
C ILE A 166 14.16 -3.76 -0.24
N GLY A 167 13.39 -3.11 0.64
CA GLY A 167 13.82 -2.74 1.98
C GLY A 167 13.32 -3.70 3.05
N LEU A 168 14.23 -4.42 3.70
CA LEU A 168 13.93 -5.36 4.78
C LEU A 168 14.48 -4.84 6.12
N SER A 169 13.98 -5.38 7.22
CA SER A 169 14.61 -5.28 8.54
C SER A 169 15.15 -6.65 8.97
N TYR A 170 16.05 -6.65 9.95
CA TYR A 170 16.49 -7.87 10.64
C TYR A 170 15.30 -8.75 11.08
N SER A 171 14.24 -8.12 11.59
CA SER A 171 13.01 -8.79 12.04
C SER A 171 12.25 -9.55 10.95
N ALA A 172 12.53 -9.30 9.66
CA ALA A 172 11.94 -10.06 8.56
C ALA A 172 12.37 -11.55 8.56
N PHE A 173 13.45 -11.89 9.27
CA PHE A 173 13.99 -13.25 9.37
C PHE A 173 13.81 -13.88 10.75
N VAL A 174 13.27 -13.14 11.73
CA VAL A 174 13.03 -13.65 13.08
C VAL A 174 11.88 -14.65 13.06
N GLU A 175 12.08 -15.81 13.69
CA GLU A 175 11.06 -16.85 13.76
C GLU A 175 9.82 -16.36 14.55
N PRO A 176 8.61 -16.37 13.96
CA PRO A 176 7.42 -15.88 14.65
C PRO A 176 6.97 -16.84 15.75
N LYS A 177 6.93 -16.40 17.03
CA LYS A 177 6.45 -17.22 18.17
C LYS A 177 5.62 -16.47 19.22
N PRO A 178 4.28 -16.60 19.19
CA PRO A 178 3.47 -16.11 18.09
C PRO A 178 3.88 -14.66 17.76
N GLY A 179 4.16 -14.38 16.49
CA GLY A 179 4.60 -13.07 16.00
C GLY A 179 3.58 -12.47 15.04
N PRO A 180 3.76 -11.22 14.56
CA PRO A 180 2.89 -10.65 13.53
C PRO A 180 2.84 -11.54 12.27
N ARG A 181 1.75 -11.47 11.52
CA ARG A 181 1.53 -12.25 10.28
C ARG A 181 2.68 -12.00 9.28
N GLN A 182 3.15 -13.05 8.62
CA GLN A 182 4.24 -13.00 7.63
C GLN A 182 3.81 -12.50 6.24
N VAL A 183 2.50 -12.49 5.99
CA VAL A 183 1.84 -11.61 5.02
C VAL A 183 0.86 -10.79 5.85
N PHE A 184 1.21 -9.55 6.15
CA PHE A 184 0.51 -8.79 7.19
C PHE A 184 -0.69 -8.04 6.64
N TRP A 185 -0.53 -7.41 5.48
CA TRP A 185 -1.54 -6.54 4.89
C TRP A 185 -2.21 -7.17 3.67
N LEU A 186 -1.50 -7.92 2.84
CA LEU A 186 -1.96 -8.25 1.50
C LEU A 186 -2.37 -9.71 1.33
N GLY A 187 -2.76 -10.38 2.42
CA GLY A 187 -3.10 -11.81 2.40
C GLY A 187 -4.22 -12.16 1.41
N ASP A 188 -5.28 -11.35 1.35
CA ASP A 188 -6.38 -11.56 0.40
C ASP A 188 -5.97 -11.31 -1.04
N PHE A 189 -5.07 -10.34 -1.28
CA PHE A 189 -4.49 -10.11 -2.61
C PHE A 189 -3.58 -11.26 -3.00
N LEU A 190 -2.74 -11.79 -2.10
CA LEU A 190 -1.91 -12.96 -2.37
C LEU A 190 -2.77 -14.17 -2.78
N ARG A 191 -3.90 -14.36 -2.11
CA ARG A 191 -4.86 -15.42 -2.44
C ARG A 191 -5.39 -15.34 -3.87
N GLU A 192 -5.50 -14.14 -4.43
CA GLU A 192 -5.95 -13.91 -5.80
C GLU A 192 -4.80 -14.02 -6.80
N GLN A 193 -3.63 -13.49 -6.44
CA GLN A 193 -2.45 -13.36 -7.30
C GLN A 193 -1.64 -14.67 -7.40
N ASP A 194 -1.43 -15.37 -6.28
CA ASP A 194 -0.73 -16.67 -6.20
C ASP A 194 -1.45 -17.58 -5.18
N PRO A 195 -2.53 -18.28 -5.61
CA PRO A 195 -3.30 -19.15 -4.74
C PRO A 195 -2.48 -20.29 -4.12
N GLU A 196 -1.40 -20.73 -4.76
CA GLU A 196 -0.52 -21.78 -4.26
C GLU A 196 0.32 -21.26 -3.09
N ALA A 197 1.00 -20.12 -3.27
CA ALA A 197 1.75 -19.49 -2.17
C ALA A 197 0.85 -19.08 -1.00
N PHE A 198 -0.38 -18.64 -1.28
CA PHE A 198 -1.37 -18.39 -0.24
C PHE A 198 -1.73 -19.67 0.53
N ALA A 199 -1.95 -20.78 -0.16
CA ALA A 199 -2.28 -22.05 0.46
C ALA A 199 -1.15 -22.55 1.39
N ASP A 200 0.11 -22.34 1.00
CA ASP A 200 1.28 -22.68 1.82
C ASP A 200 1.30 -21.91 3.14
N VAL A 201 1.05 -20.59 3.11
CA VAL A 201 1.13 -19.72 4.30
C VAL A 201 -0.17 -19.67 5.11
N LEU A 202 -1.31 -20.11 4.56
CA LEU A 202 -2.63 -20.08 5.21
C LEU A 202 -2.64 -20.64 6.65
N PRO A 203 -2.02 -21.80 6.95
CA PRO A 203 -1.98 -22.31 8.32
C PRO A 203 -1.36 -21.33 9.31
N HIS A 204 -0.32 -20.60 8.88
CA HIS A 204 0.34 -19.58 9.70
C HIS A 204 -0.51 -18.31 9.83
N LEU A 205 -1.20 -17.89 8.77
CA LEU A 205 -2.14 -16.76 8.83
C LEU A 205 -3.27 -17.05 9.83
N GLN A 206 -3.84 -18.26 9.81
CA GLN A 206 -4.91 -18.66 10.73
C GLN A 206 -4.46 -18.70 12.19
N GLN A 207 -3.22 -19.12 12.47
CA GLN A 207 -2.63 -19.03 13.81
C GLN A 207 -2.55 -17.58 14.31
N ASN A 208 -2.47 -16.62 13.39
CA ASN A 208 -2.46 -15.18 13.66
C ASN A 208 -3.82 -14.51 13.38
N GLN A 209 -4.91 -15.25 13.64
CA GLN A 209 -6.28 -14.75 13.61
C GLN A 209 -6.74 -14.23 12.24
N TYR A 210 -6.13 -14.66 11.14
CA TYR A 210 -6.66 -14.39 9.81
C TYR A 210 -7.94 -15.23 9.60
N GLU A 211 -9.03 -14.55 9.24
CA GLU A 211 -10.31 -15.18 8.98
C GLU A 211 -10.40 -15.63 7.51
N TYR A 212 -10.36 -16.95 7.30
CA TYR A 212 -10.44 -17.50 5.96
C TYR A 212 -11.90 -17.77 5.55
N VAL A 213 -12.49 -16.82 4.83
CA VAL A 213 -13.86 -16.95 4.28
C VAL A 213 -13.85 -17.79 3.01
N THR A 214 -14.79 -18.75 2.89
CA THR A 214 -14.91 -19.65 1.73
C THR A 214 -16.36 -19.82 1.28
N GLY A 215 -16.57 -20.41 0.10
CA GLY A 215 -17.91 -20.76 -0.38
C GLY A 215 -18.74 -19.57 -0.85
N TRP A 216 -20.03 -19.57 -0.51
CA TRP A 216 -20.98 -18.55 -0.95
C TRP A 216 -20.69 -17.17 -0.35
N ASP A 217 -20.28 -17.12 0.91
CA ASP A 217 -19.97 -15.86 1.59
C ASP A 217 -18.81 -15.13 0.89
N ARG A 218 -17.76 -15.87 0.50
CA ARG A 218 -16.68 -15.32 -0.34
C ARG A 218 -17.15 -14.89 -1.71
N PHE A 219 -18.04 -15.68 -2.36
CA PHE A 219 -18.56 -15.31 -3.67
C PHE A 219 -19.35 -13.99 -3.61
N GLU A 220 -20.17 -13.82 -2.57
CA GLU A 220 -20.94 -12.61 -2.33
C GLU A 220 -20.01 -11.41 -2.04
N GLU A 221 -19.04 -11.57 -1.14
CA GLU A 221 -18.03 -10.55 -0.84
C GLU A 221 -17.27 -10.14 -2.10
N ASN A 222 -16.72 -11.11 -2.84
CA ASN A 222 -15.96 -10.83 -4.07
C ASN A 222 -16.82 -10.14 -5.12
N MET A 223 -18.08 -10.52 -5.28
CA MET A 223 -18.98 -9.91 -6.27
C MET A 223 -19.33 -8.46 -5.88
N ILE A 224 -19.64 -8.23 -4.60
CA ILE A 224 -19.92 -6.89 -4.07
C ILE A 224 -18.69 -6.00 -4.20
N ASP A 225 -17.53 -6.52 -3.82
CA ASP A 225 -16.28 -5.78 -3.85
C ASP A 225 -15.84 -5.47 -5.28
N THR A 226 -15.89 -6.45 -6.19
CA THR A 226 -15.64 -6.22 -7.63
C THR A 226 -16.57 -5.14 -8.20
N LEU A 227 -17.85 -5.17 -7.84
CA LEU A 227 -18.82 -4.17 -8.28
C LEU A 227 -18.47 -2.78 -7.72
N PHE A 228 -18.14 -2.69 -6.44
CA PHE A 228 -17.80 -1.43 -5.77
C PHE A 228 -16.48 -0.83 -6.24
N ARG A 229 -15.44 -1.66 -6.47
CA ARG A 229 -14.17 -1.27 -7.08
C ARG A 229 -14.36 -0.75 -8.51
N SER A 230 -15.38 -1.22 -9.23
CA SER A 230 -15.69 -0.75 -10.59
C SER A 230 -16.43 0.60 -10.64
N ILE A 231 -16.93 1.10 -9.50
CA ILE A 231 -17.69 2.36 -9.44
C ILE A 231 -16.79 3.46 -8.82
N PRO A 232 -16.23 4.40 -9.61
CA PRO A 232 -15.34 5.44 -9.12
C PRO A 232 -15.79 6.19 -7.85
N VAL A 233 -17.07 6.56 -7.75
CA VAL A 233 -17.59 7.26 -6.56
C VAL A 233 -17.51 6.40 -5.29
N VAL A 234 -17.65 5.08 -5.41
CA VAL A 234 -17.53 4.15 -4.29
C VAL A 234 -16.07 3.86 -4.00
N LYS A 235 -15.28 3.55 -5.03
CA LYS A 235 -13.85 3.31 -4.96
C LYS A 235 -13.08 4.47 -4.30
N TYR A 236 -13.44 5.71 -4.62
CA TYR A 236 -12.73 6.91 -4.14
C TYR A 236 -13.42 7.59 -2.95
N LYS A 237 -14.38 6.93 -2.31
CA LYS A 237 -15.21 7.55 -1.25
C LYS A 237 -14.35 8.06 -0.07
N GLU A 238 -13.29 7.33 0.31
CA GLU A 238 -12.41 7.68 1.42
C GLU A 238 -11.20 8.54 0.97
N VAL A 239 -10.83 8.47 -0.31
CA VAL A 239 -9.66 9.19 -0.87
C VAL A 239 -9.82 10.70 -0.75
N ILE A 240 -10.97 11.22 -1.19
CA ILE A 240 -11.17 12.68 -1.26
C ILE A 240 -11.20 13.30 0.14
N PRO A 241 -11.97 12.77 1.12
CA PRO A 241 -11.94 13.27 2.50
C PRO A 241 -10.53 13.23 3.10
N ALA A 242 -9.84 12.09 3.02
CA ALA A 242 -8.51 11.94 3.61
C ALA A 242 -7.47 12.88 2.96
N TYR A 243 -7.54 13.07 1.64
CA TYR A 243 -6.68 14.03 0.93
C TYR A 243 -6.93 15.48 1.39
N LEU A 244 -8.19 15.87 1.54
CA LEU A 244 -8.55 17.23 2.00
C LEU A 244 -8.12 17.47 3.45
N GLU A 245 -8.25 16.46 4.30
CA GLU A 245 -7.79 16.52 5.69
C GLU A 245 -6.27 16.69 5.77
N GLN A 246 -5.52 15.84 5.06
CA GLN A 246 -4.05 15.95 4.98
C GLN A 246 -3.62 17.32 4.44
N LYS A 247 -4.28 17.81 3.39
CA LYS A 247 -4.00 19.14 2.81
C LYS A 247 -4.28 20.27 3.82
N LYS A 248 -5.34 20.14 4.63
CA LYS A 248 -5.67 21.10 5.69
C LYS A 248 -4.66 21.06 6.83
N ALA A 249 -4.17 19.87 7.19
CA ALA A 249 -3.10 19.71 8.19
C ALA A 249 -1.77 20.32 7.73
N GLY A 250 -1.51 20.34 6.41
CA GLY A 250 -0.30 20.91 5.81
C GLY A 250 0.94 20.03 5.99
N THR A 251 0.80 18.86 6.60
CA THR A 251 1.84 17.88 6.84
C THR A 251 1.23 16.47 6.88
N ASP A 252 2.05 15.46 6.56
CA ASP A 252 1.74 14.04 6.64
C ASP A 252 2.65 13.28 7.62
N LEU A 253 3.27 14.04 8.51
CA LEU A 253 4.11 13.55 9.60
C LEU A 253 3.29 12.71 10.60
N LEU A 254 3.72 11.48 10.86
CA LEU A 254 3.05 10.56 11.79
C LEU A 254 3.69 10.47 13.19
N GLY A 255 4.87 11.06 13.38
CA GLY A 255 5.66 10.90 14.59
C GLY A 255 6.55 12.09 14.90
N ASP A 256 7.49 11.90 15.82
CA ASP A 256 8.46 12.92 16.21
C ASP A 256 9.73 12.80 15.34
N PRO A 257 10.02 13.75 14.44
CA PRO A 257 11.16 13.69 13.51
C PRO A 257 12.50 14.01 14.17
N ARG A 258 12.50 14.43 15.43
CA ARG A 258 13.76 14.81 16.10
C ARG A 258 14.69 13.59 16.23
N PRO A 259 16.01 13.82 16.26
CA PRO A 259 16.97 12.79 16.64
C PRO A 259 16.64 12.16 17.99
N TRP A 260 16.93 10.86 18.14
CA TRP A 260 16.67 10.10 19.36
C TRP A 260 17.31 10.74 20.60
N ASN A 261 18.52 11.28 20.48
CA ASN A 261 19.27 11.90 21.58
C ASN A 261 18.66 13.23 22.07
N GLN A 262 17.67 13.78 21.36
CA GLN A 262 16.89 14.96 21.76
C GLN A 262 15.52 14.59 22.36
N LYS A 263 15.17 13.30 22.37
CA LYS A 263 13.91 12.79 22.90
C LYS A 263 14.07 12.30 24.33
N GLN A 264 12.99 12.42 25.09
CA GLN A 264 12.88 11.79 26.39
C GLN A 264 12.18 10.44 26.20
N PHE A 265 12.95 9.36 26.23
CA PHE A 265 12.40 8.00 26.25
C PHE A 265 12.27 7.49 27.68
N ALA A 266 11.22 6.73 27.96
CA ALA A 266 11.18 5.92 29.16
C ALA A 266 12.17 4.76 29.00
N GLU A 267 13.09 4.55 29.94
CA GLU A 267 14.06 3.42 29.87
C GLU A 267 13.38 2.07 29.71
N SER A 268 12.15 1.91 30.23
CA SER A 268 11.34 0.71 30.06
C SER A 268 11.04 0.36 28.60
N TRP A 269 11.08 1.33 27.69
CA TRP A 269 10.88 1.10 26.26
C TRP A 269 11.98 0.21 25.65
N LEU A 270 13.22 0.32 26.12
CA LEU A 270 14.34 -0.55 25.67
C LEU A 270 14.19 -1.99 26.16
N THR A 271 13.24 -2.26 27.04
CA THR A 271 12.89 -3.60 27.50
C THR A 271 11.56 -4.11 26.92
N ASP A 272 10.92 -3.33 26.06
CA ASP A 272 9.66 -3.71 25.44
C ASP A 272 9.86 -4.90 24.48
N PRO A 273 9.01 -5.95 24.51
CA PRO A 273 9.12 -7.08 23.60
C PRO A 273 9.11 -6.70 22.11
N GLN A 274 8.37 -5.65 21.73
CA GLN A 274 8.35 -5.18 20.34
C GLN A 274 9.70 -4.59 19.95
N TYR A 275 10.31 -3.77 20.81
CA TYR A 275 11.67 -3.26 20.60
C TYR A 275 12.68 -4.42 20.47
N LEU A 276 12.65 -5.36 21.43
CA LEU A 276 13.59 -6.48 21.45
C LEU A 276 13.44 -7.43 20.25
N SER A 277 12.24 -7.51 19.66
CA SER A 277 12.01 -8.33 18.46
C SER A 277 12.82 -7.88 17.23
N PHE A 278 13.24 -6.61 17.17
CA PHE A 278 14.13 -6.12 16.10
C PHE A 278 15.58 -6.60 16.24
N PHE A 279 15.92 -7.23 17.38
CA PHE A 279 17.27 -7.64 17.70
C PHE A 279 17.34 -9.04 18.33
N ASP A 280 16.34 -9.89 18.09
CA ASP A 280 16.29 -11.24 18.68
C ASP A 280 17.57 -12.03 18.32
N PRO A 281 18.40 -12.42 19.30
CA PRO A 281 19.66 -13.12 19.05
C PRO A 281 19.48 -14.63 18.80
N ALA A 282 18.24 -15.14 18.85
CA ALA A 282 17.97 -16.54 18.54
C ALA A 282 18.42 -16.88 17.12
N PRO A 283 19.13 -18.00 16.89
CA PRO A 283 19.63 -18.35 15.56
C PRO A 283 18.51 -18.41 14.52
N PHE A 284 18.72 -17.75 13.38
CA PHE A 284 17.76 -17.79 12.28
C PHE A 284 17.68 -19.17 11.62
N ASP A 285 16.45 -19.56 11.28
CA ASP A 285 16.19 -20.58 10.27
C ASP A 285 16.26 -19.93 8.89
N MET A 286 17.30 -20.26 8.12
CA MET A 286 17.52 -19.75 6.77
C MET A 286 16.96 -20.68 5.67
N SER A 287 16.08 -21.62 6.03
CA SER A 287 15.37 -22.48 5.09
C SER A 287 13.95 -21.96 4.77
N GLU A 288 13.25 -22.61 3.85
CA GLU A 288 11.90 -22.21 3.43
C GLU A 288 10.81 -22.45 4.50
N SER A 289 11.13 -23.07 5.64
CA SER A 289 10.22 -23.03 6.80
C SER A 289 10.13 -21.65 7.44
N ASN A 290 11.07 -20.75 7.15
CA ASN A 290 10.97 -19.34 7.47
C ASN A 290 10.27 -18.59 6.35
N TRP A 291 9.10 -18.02 6.64
CA TRP A 291 8.29 -17.33 5.63
C TRP A 291 8.99 -16.10 5.01
N GLY A 292 9.86 -15.42 5.76
CA GLY A 292 10.71 -14.36 5.20
C GLY A 292 11.62 -14.88 4.10
N VAL A 293 12.26 -16.04 4.32
CA VAL A 293 13.12 -16.72 3.33
C VAL A 293 12.30 -17.25 2.16
N TYR A 294 11.16 -17.90 2.44
CA TYR A 294 10.25 -18.42 1.41
C TYR A 294 9.83 -17.33 0.41
N PHE A 295 9.33 -16.18 0.90
CA PHE A 295 8.90 -15.10 0.02
C PHE A 295 10.06 -14.35 -0.62
N MET A 296 11.22 -14.24 0.04
CA MET A 296 12.41 -13.70 -0.63
C MET A 296 12.88 -14.59 -1.78
N ASN A 297 12.82 -15.93 -1.65
CA ASN A 297 13.10 -16.82 -2.77
C ASN A 297 12.13 -16.58 -3.94
N LYS A 298 10.83 -16.46 -3.66
CA LYS A 298 9.81 -16.13 -4.67
C LYS A 298 10.08 -14.78 -5.36
N ILE A 299 10.46 -13.74 -4.59
CA ILE A 299 10.83 -12.43 -5.16
C ILE A 299 12.05 -12.56 -6.07
N ILE A 300 13.09 -13.26 -5.64
CA ILE A 300 14.32 -13.45 -6.42
C ILE A 300 14.04 -14.18 -7.73
N GLU A 301 13.22 -15.24 -7.69
CA GLU A 301 12.79 -15.98 -8.88
C GLU A 301 11.98 -15.07 -9.83
N HIS A 302 11.01 -14.35 -9.29
CA HIS A 302 10.16 -13.41 -10.05
C HIS A 302 10.95 -12.24 -10.68
N GLN A 303 12.13 -11.95 -10.14
CA GLN A 303 13.03 -10.88 -10.59
C GLN A 303 14.24 -11.42 -11.38
N GLU A 304 14.24 -12.69 -11.78
CA GLU A 304 15.33 -13.25 -12.57
C GLU A 304 15.49 -12.49 -13.91
N GLY A 305 16.72 -12.08 -14.22
CA GLY A 305 17.04 -11.28 -15.40
C GLY A 305 16.65 -9.80 -15.32
N LYS A 306 16.05 -9.35 -14.21
CA LYS A 306 15.74 -7.95 -13.89
C LYS A 306 16.76 -7.39 -12.89
N ARG A 307 16.74 -6.08 -12.63
CA ARG A 307 17.62 -5.45 -11.62
C ARG A 307 16.91 -5.43 -10.28
N LEU A 308 17.42 -6.23 -9.34
CA LEU A 308 16.98 -6.27 -7.95
C LEU A 308 18.13 -5.82 -7.03
N LEU A 309 17.84 -4.89 -6.13
CA LEU A 309 18.73 -4.52 -5.02
C LEU A 309 17.96 -4.66 -3.70
N VAL A 310 18.53 -5.38 -2.75
CA VAL A 310 17.97 -5.53 -1.39
C VAL A 310 18.79 -4.72 -0.40
N PHE A 311 18.16 -3.96 0.48
CA PHE A 311 18.85 -3.39 1.63
C PHE A 311 18.20 -3.87 2.93
N VAL A 312 19.03 -4.20 3.91
CA VAL A 312 18.60 -4.62 5.24
C VAL A 312 18.89 -3.47 6.19
N SER A 313 17.84 -2.83 6.69
CA SER A 313 17.94 -1.69 7.61
C SER A 313 18.69 -2.08 8.88
N GLY A 314 19.67 -1.26 9.25
CA GLY A 314 20.39 -1.36 10.51
C GLY A 314 19.62 -0.68 11.64
N GLY A 315 19.99 -1.00 12.86
CA GLY A 315 19.55 -0.27 14.04
C GLY A 315 20.54 0.83 14.43
N ASN A 316 20.07 1.75 15.26
CA ASN A 316 20.89 2.77 15.91
C ASN A 316 21.92 2.10 16.85
N GLY A 317 23.18 2.08 16.43
CA GLY A 317 24.26 1.38 17.12
C GLY A 317 24.64 1.95 18.50
N GLU A 318 24.24 3.19 18.81
CA GLU A 318 24.41 3.77 20.15
C GLU A 318 23.24 3.46 21.07
N LEU A 319 22.01 3.71 20.59
CA LEU A 319 20.80 3.48 21.39
C LEU A 319 20.56 2.00 21.66
N SER A 320 20.85 1.14 20.68
CA SER A 320 20.64 -0.32 20.75
C SER A 320 21.97 -1.08 20.87
N LYS A 321 22.99 -0.44 21.45
CA LYS A 321 24.36 -0.97 21.48
C LYS A 321 24.44 -2.38 22.08
N LYS A 322 23.69 -2.63 23.17
CA LYS A 322 23.72 -3.91 23.87
C LYS A 322 23.16 -5.03 22.97
N GLU A 323 22.16 -4.70 22.17
CA GLU A 323 21.44 -5.59 21.29
C GLU A 323 22.28 -5.88 20.03
N VAL A 324 22.77 -4.85 19.34
CA VAL A 324 23.52 -5.02 18.07
C VAL A 324 24.92 -5.59 18.25
N THR A 325 25.49 -5.51 19.45
CA THR A 325 26.78 -6.15 19.79
C THR A 325 26.63 -7.57 20.35
N ASN A 326 25.40 -8.07 20.46
CA ASN A 326 25.15 -9.45 20.87
C ASN A 326 25.74 -10.42 19.83
N PRO A 327 26.53 -11.43 20.22
CA PRO A 327 27.09 -12.40 19.27
C PRO A 327 26.05 -13.10 18.40
N GLY A 328 24.85 -13.41 18.93
CA GLY A 328 23.77 -14.03 18.17
C GLY A 328 23.21 -13.10 17.08
N TYR A 329 23.08 -11.80 17.39
CA TYR A 329 22.67 -10.79 16.40
C TYR A 329 23.70 -10.68 15.27
N ILE A 330 24.99 -10.59 15.61
CA ILE A 330 26.08 -10.51 14.63
C ILE A 330 26.11 -11.75 13.74
N GLU A 331 25.98 -12.94 14.31
CA GLU A 331 25.94 -14.20 13.55
C GLU A 331 24.73 -14.25 12.59
N ASN A 332 23.57 -13.77 13.04
CA ASN A 332 22.37 -13.73 12.20
C ASN A 332 22.47 -12.69 11.08
N MET A 333 23.09 -11.54 11.31
CA MET A 333 23.38 -10.56 10.25
C MET A 333 24.30 -11.15 9.18
N ALA A 334 25.35 -11.89 9.58
CA ALA A 334 26.21 -12.60 8.64
C ALA A 334 25.45 -13.67 7.84
N LYS A 335 24.50 -14.38 8.46
CA LYS A 335 23.64 -15.34 7.75
C LYS A 335 22.75 -14.68 6.69
N ILE A 336 22.22 -13.48 6.97
CA ILE A 336 21.44 -12.73 5.97
C ILE A 336 22.33 -12.32 4.79
N GLU A 337 23.53 -11.81 5.07
CA GLU A 337 24.52 -11.43 4.04
C GLU A 337 24.93 -12.64 3.18
N ASP A 338 25.26 -13.77 3.82
CA ASP A 338 25.60 -15.02 3.14
C ASP A 338 24.44 -15.53 2.27
N TYR A 339 23.20 -15.40 2.75
CA TYR A 339 22.01 -15.78 1.99
C TYR A 339 21.92 -15.00 0.68
N PHE A 340 21.97 -13.67 0.72
CA PHE A 340 21.90 -12.86 -0.51
C PHE A 340 23.13 -13.03 -1.42
N THR A 341 24.32 -13.15 -0.84
CA THR A 341 25.56 -13.43 -1.56
C THR A 341 25.48 -14.75 -2.33
N SER A 342 25.00 -15.82 -1.69
CA SER A 342 24.86 -17.15 -2.31
C SER A 342 23.87 -17.15 -3.49
N LYS A 343 22.86 -16.27 -3.43
CA LYS A 343 21.87 -16.06 -4.48
C LYS A 343 22.33 -15.07 -5.56
N LYS A 344 23.52 -14.46 -5.39
CA LYS A 344 24.07 -13.41 -6.28
C LYS A 344 23.14 -12.21 -6.42
N VAL A 345 22.43 -11.88 -5.36
CA VAL A 345 21.56 -10.69 -5.30
C VAL A 345 22.39 -9.53 -4.77
N PRO A 346 22.51 -8.41 -5.51
CA PRO A 346 23.08 -7.18 -4.98
C PRO A 346 22.35 -6.77 -3.69
N HIS A 347 23.12 -6.52 -2.63
CA HIS A 347 22.52 -6.19 -1.33
C HIS A 347 23.38 -5.24 -0.49
N LEU A 348 22.74 -4.61 0.49
CA LEU A 348 23.34 -3.74 1.48
C LEU A 348 22.96 -4.13 2.89
N MET A 349 23.96 -4.35 3.74
CA MET A 349 23.78 -4.51 5.18
C MET A 349 24.03 -3.16 5.85
N MET A 350 22.98 -2.52 6.38
CA MET A 350 23.06 -1.10 6.81
C MET A 350 23.46 -0.89 8.27
N GLN A 351 23.76 -1.95 9.02
CA GLN A 351 24.16 -1.82 10.44
C GLN A 351 25.43 -0.97 10.56
N ASP A 352 25.37 0.06 11.41
CA ASP A 352 26.44 1.02 11.69
C ASP A 352 26.93 1.86 10.49
N LEU A 353 26.23 1.86 9.35
CA LEU A 353 26.57 2.72 8.20
C LEU A 353 26.01 4.15 8.33
N ILE A 354 24.88 4.30 9.01
CA ILE A 354 24.21 5.60 9.23
C ILE A 354 24.62 6.14 10.60
N GLN A 355 24.86 7.44 10.69
CA GLN A 355 25.27 8.07 11.96
C GLN A 355 24.18 7.90 13.04
N PRO A 356 24.54 7.61 14.30
CA PRO A 356 23.56 7.38 15.36
C PRO A 356 22.58 8.54 15.57
N ASP A 357 23.00 9.79 15.45
CA ASP A 357 22.16 10.97 15.59
C ASP A 357 21.24 11.25 14.39
N HIS A 358 21.38 10.49 13.30
CA HIS A 358 20.48 10.47 12.16
C HIS A 358 19.33 9.47 12.30
N PHE A 359 19.19 8.86 13.49
CA PHE A 359 18.01 8.05 13.85
C PHE A 359 17.05 8.86 14.73
N THR A 360 15.75 8.70 14.47
CA THR A 360 14.69 9.22 15.33
C THR A 360 14.40 8.29 16.51
N ASP A 361 14.68 6.99 16.36
CA ASP A 361 14.56 5.97 17.41
C ASP A 361 15.61 4.86 17.22
N HIS A 362 15.24 3.60 17.40
CA HIS A 362 16.13 2.45 17.29
C HIS A 362 16.33 1.95 15.86
N VAL A 363 15.42 2.28 14.93
CA VAL A 363 15.48 1.81 13.53
C VAL A 363 15.05 2.88 12.52
N HIS A 364 14.21 3.85 12.92
CA HIS A 364 13.72 4.88 12.00
C HIS A 364 14.66 6.08 11.93
N LEU A 365 14.63 6.74 10.77
CA LEU A 365 15.62 7.74 10.37
C LEU A 365 15.06 9.15 10.45
N THR A 366 15.94 10.13 10.70
CA THR A 366 15.64 11.55 10.49
C THR A 366 15.66 11.86 9.00
N LYS A 367 15.34 13.10 8.64
CA LYS A 367 15.59 13.65 7.30
C LYS A 367 17.00 13.29 6.78
N GLU A 368 18.05 13.62 7.54
CA GLU A 368 19.45 13.38 7.17
C GLU A 368 19.74 11.88 7.01
N GLY A 369 19.19 11.03 7.90
CA GLY A 369 19.34 9.59 7.77
C GLY A 369 18.67 9.01 6.52
N ASN A 370 17.48 9.50 6.15
CA ASN A 370 16.81 9.10 4.91
C ASN A 370 17.62 9.52 3.67
N GLU A 371 18.26 10.70 3.70
CA GLU A 371 19.14 11.18 2.64
C GLU A 371 20.41 10.31 2.51
N GLU A 372 21.05 9.95 3.64
CA GLU A 372 22.20 9.03 3.67
C GLU A 372 21.83 7.64 3.12
N LEU A 373 20.71 7.06 3.59
CA LEU A 373 20.23 5.77 3.10
C LEU A 373 19.99 5.79 1.58
N ALA A 374 19.35 6.85 1.07
CA ALA A 374 19.16 7.02 -0.37
C ALA A 374 20.50 7.08 -1.13
N GLY A 375 21.49 7.78 -0.57
CA GLY A 375 22.84 7.86 -1.13
C GLY A 375 23.51 6.50 -1.24
N PHE A 376 23.50 5.69 -0.16
CA PHE A 376 24.08 4.34 -0.17
C PHE A 376 23.38 3.42 -1.18
N ILE A 377 22.04 3.42 -1.19
CA ILE A 377 21.25 2.64 -2.15
C ILE A 377 21.59 3.06 -3.58
N TRP A 378 21.63 4.35 -3.87
CA TRP A 378 21.88 4.86 -5.22
C TRP A 378 23.31 4.58 -5.72
N GLN A 379 24.30 4.74 -4.86
CA GLN A 379 25.70 4.43 -5.20
C GLN A 379 25.86 2.95 -5.52
N THR A 380 25.25 2.08 -4.73
CA THR A 380 25.26 0.63 -4.95
C THR A 380 24.53 0.26 -6.23
N TRP A 381 23.35 0.84 -6.44
CA TRP A 381 22.56 0.65 -7.64
C TRP A 381 23.32 0.99 -8.93
N THR A 382 24.12 2.04 -8.90
CA THR A 382 24.90 2.55 -10.05
C THR A 382 26.32 1.97 -10.12
N GLY A 383 26.67 0.99 -9.26
CA GLY A 383 28.00 0.37 -9.24
C GLY A 383 29.14 1.29 -8.80
N LYS A 384 28.82 2.38 -8.09
CA LYS A 384 29.79 3.34 -7.53
C LYS A 384 30.06 3.13 -6.03
N GLY A 385 29.41 2.14 -5.43
CA GLY A 385 29.47 1.82 -4.00
C GLY A 385 30.43 0.69 -3.61
N GLU A 386 31.30 0.23 -4.52
CA GLU A 386 32.35 -0.76 -4.24
C GLU A 386 33.70 -0.12 -3.87
#